data_AF-A0A5N7CSI5-F1
#
_entry.id   AF-A0A5N7CSI5-F1
#
_cell.length_a   1.000
_cell.length_b   1.000
_cell.length_c   1.000
_cell.angle_alpha   90.00
_cell.angle_beta   90.00
_cell.angle_gamma   90.00
#
_symmetry.space_group_name_H-M   'P 1'
#
loop_
_entity.id
_entity.type
_entity.pdbx_description
1 polymer ?
#
loop_
_entity_poly.entity_id
_entity_poly.type
_entity_poly.pdbx_seq_one_letter_code
_entity_poly.pdbx_strand_id
1 'polypeptide(L)'
;MFLFLLPLSFLIALIIVVTWRQHPKRLRVDASAWQIQCLRLMKEQGRYGIASLLSDLIDNDGAGAWPPKTNYETWPEPLQPYKEIYHELAPSLPSAQPSLEDDVNQEKRNRYRSRMRKLLTERIDIVGVEKLLIAAEAGNWDVFPRDTYNAFYCCIAVCRHAYRWATIPVVKVAQTEKIVEFPPELEVPWPYLQRAFGVEADSGNNTANVLHNFDEQGERVFKINIGMSEKIKSSEDAFFRLFYDLEVLALPIYYDMVRAIICFEEKGNISCLTHLQNITFRLRHLLKIFYDGLTASRVSREVWLSYIQGFQGWGVGRIINGEYVKYDGLSGNHVLIFQALDAFLGLDQYLSDVNMDRYIPIRQRDLCRAFKKYSFRHKLKGPMDCQIEDEFKKMVNHMKLFRTAHRTRVMPYLEQPAPERLLMTAGKSVLEGPNAKSALKVLDDMLVTRLKQTA
;
A
#
# COMPACT_ATOMS: atom_id res chain seq x y z
N MET A 1 51.85 -10.24 18.67
CA MET A 1 50.62 -9.68 18.07
C MET A 1 49.45 -10.52 18.58
N PHE A 2 48.82 -10.10 19.68
CA PHE A 2 47.75 -10.87 20.33
C PHE A 2 46.44 -10.69 19.57
N LEU A 3 46.01 -11.73 18.85
CA LEU A 3 44.65 -11.86 18.36
C LEU A 3 43.73 -12.15 19.56
N PHE A 4 42.98 -11.15 20.00
CA PHE A 4 41.88 -11.36 20.95
C PHE A 4 40.81 -12.20 20.27
N LEU A 5 40.80 -13.50 20.57
CA LEU A 5 39.66 -14.38 20.30
C LEU A 5 38.51 -13.93 21.21
N LEU A 6 37.51 -13.27 20.62
CA LEU A 6 36.25 -13.00 21.31
C LEU A 6 35.67 -14.33 21.79
N PRO A 7 35.21 -14.43 23.06
CA PRO A 7 34.66 -15.67 23.59
C PRO A 7 33.43 -16.08 22.76
N LEU A 8 33.30 -17.38 22.48
CA LEU A 8 32.23 -17.94 21.62
C LEU A 8 30.83 -17.49 22.05
N SER A 9 30.60 -17.30 23.35
CA SER A 9 29.36 -16.76 23.92
C SER A 9 29.07 -15.32 23.49
N PHE A 10 30.10 -14.49 23.30
CA PHE A 10 29.97 -13.13 22.80
C PHE A 10 29.68 -13.11 21.30
N LEU A 11 30.30 -14.03 20.54
CA LEU A 11 29.99 -14.22 19.12
C LEU A 11 28.55 -14.71 18.92
N ILE A 12 28.09 -15.66 19.74
CA ILE A 12 26.71 -16.14 19.73
C ILE A 12 25.75 -15.04 20.16
N ALA A 13 26.04 -14.27 21.20
CA ALA A 13 25.20 -13.14 21.62
C ALA A 13 25.16 -12.05 20.53
N LEU A 14 26.27 -11.78 19.85
CA LEU A 14 26.32 -10.84 18.74
C LEU A 14 25.52 -11.37 17.54
N ILE A 15 25.65 -12.65 17.20
CA ILE A 15 24.86 -13.30 16.15
C ILE A 15 23.38 -13.28 16.51
N ILE A 16 23.00 -13.57 17.76
CA ILE A 16 21.62 -13.49 18.23
C ILE A 16 21.12 -12.04 18.17
N VAL A 17 21.89 -11.06 18.63
CA VAL A 17 21.47 -9.64 18.57
C VAL A 17 21.38 -9.14 17.13
N VAL A 18 22.29 -9.56 16.25
CA VAL A 18 22.28 -9.20 14.82
C VAL A 18 21.11 -9.88 14.12
N THR A 19 20.89 -11.18 14.32
CA THR A 19 19.74 -11.91 13.74
C THR A 19 18.41 -11.43 14.32
N TRP A 20 18.34 -11.10 15.60
CA TRP A 20 17.15 -10.53 16.26
C TRP A 20 16.86 -9.08 15.86
N ARG A 21 17.90 -8.30 15.51
CA ARG A 21 17.73 -6.97 14.90
C ARG A 21 17.40 -7.02 13.41
N GLN A 22 17.86 -8.07 12.72
CA GLN A 22 17.62 -8.29 11.29
C GLN A 22 16.24 -8.90 11.01
N HIS A 23 15.67 -9.66 11.94
CA HIS A 23 14.30 -10.13 11.86
C HIS A 23 13.38 -9.26 12.73
N PRO A 24 12.72 -8.23 12.17
CA PRO A 24 11.67 -7.55 12.91
C PRO A 24 10.65 -8.59 13.37
N LYS A 25 10.35 -8.63 14.67
CA LYS A 25 9.28 -9.47 15.21
C LYS A 25 8.02 -9.19 14.39
N ARG A 26 7.48 -10.22 13.73
CA ARG A 26 6.21 -10.12 13.03
C ARG A 26 5.16 -9.64 14.02
N LEU A 27 4.53 -8.52 13.73
CA LEU A 27 3.42 -8.03 14.53
C LEU A 27 2.30 -9.06 14.39
N ARG A 28 1.93 -9.67 15.51
CA ARG A 28 0.71 -10.47 15.57
C ARG A 28 -0.46 -9.51 15.72
N VAL A 29 -1.60 -9.90 15.16
CA VAL A 29 -2.84 -9.17 15.31
C VAL A 29 -3.30 -9.31 16.77
N ASP A 30 -2.84 -8.40 17.63
CA ASP A 30 -3.25 -8.37 19.04
C ASP A 30 -4.72 -7.89 19.12
N ALA A 31 -5.65 -8.85 19.25
CA ALA A 31 -7.07 -8.68 19.60
C ALA A 31 -8.09 -8.17 18.53
N SER A 32 -8.04 -8.66 17.29
CA SER A 32 -8.99 -8.27 16.22
C SER A 32 -10.34 -9.00 16.23
N ALA A 33 -10.39 -10.31 16.55
CA ALA A 33 -11.58 -11.12 16.32
C ALA A 33 -12.81 -10.62 17.11
N TRP A 34 -12.60 -10.23 18.37
CA TRP A 34 -13.66 -9.65 19.20
C TRP A 34 -14.14 -8.29 18.67
N GLN A 35 -13.22 -7.41 18.23
CA GLN A 35 -13.58 -6.11 17.68
C GLN A 35 -14.38 -6.24 16.39
N ILE A 36 -13.99 -7.16 15.51
CA ILE A 36 -14.71 -7.51 14.28
C ILE A 36 -16.11 -8.04 14.63
N GLN A 37 -16.22 -8.94 15.60
CA GLN A 37 -17.52 -9.45 16.03
C GLN A 37 -18.42 -8.34 16.59
N CYS A 38 -17.87 -7.42 17.39
CA CYS A 38 -18.60 -6.26 17.89
C CYS A 38 -19.09 -5.36 16.75
N LEU A 39 -18.28 -5.14 15.71
CA LEU A 39 -18.67 -4.37 14.53
C LEU A 39 -19.83 -5.03 13.78
N ARG A 40 -19.81 -6.35 13.61
CA ARG A 40 -20.90 -7.12 13.00
C ARG A 40 -22.19 -7.02 13.81
N LEU A 41 -22.12 -7.17 15.13
CA LEU A 41 -23.28 -6.98 16.00
C LEU A 41 -23.84 -5.55 15.92
N MET A 42 -22.98 -4.52 15.87
CA MET A 42 -23.42 -3.13 15.68
C MET A 42 -24.07 -2.91 14.31
N LYS A 43 -23.57 -3.56 13.26
CA LYS A 43 -24.17 -3.56 11.92
C LYS A 43 -25.56 -4.21 11.91
N GLU A 44 -25.72 -5.37 12.55
CA GLU A 44 -27.00 -6.09 12.66
C GLU A 44 -28.07 -5.28 13.40
N GLN A 45 -27.67 -4.50 14.41
CA GLN A 45 -28.56 -3.58 15.11
C GLN A 45 -29.06 -2.42 14.25
N GLY A 46 -28.42 -2.15 13.10
CA GLY A 46 -28.86 -1.16 12.11
C GLY A 46 -28.81 0.32 12.57
N ARG A 47 -28.34 0.59 13.79
CA ARG A 47 -28.42 1.92 14.41
C ARG A 47 -27.29 2.85 14.00
N TYR A 48 -26.12 2.32 13.67
CA TYR A 48 -24.89 3.11 13.44
C TYR A 48 -24.29 2.82 12.07
N GLY A 49 -24.65 3.65 11.07
CA GLY A 49 -24.18 3.47 9.69
C GLY A 49 -22.65 3.44 9.54
N ILE A 50 -21.91 4.10 10.43
CA ILE A 50 -20.44 4.07 10.40
C ILE A 50 -19.85 2.71 10.81
N ALA A 51 -20.50 1.98 11.73
CA ALA A 51 -20.09 0.63 12.11
C ALA A 51 -20.34 -0.35 10.95
N SER A 52 -21.47 -0.19 10.25
CA SER A 52 -21.79 -0.97 9.06
C SER A 52 -20.74 -0.77 7.96
N LEU A 53 -20.30 0.46 7.69
CA LEU A 53 -19.28 0.75 6.69
C LEU A 53 -17.92 0.10 7.02
N LEU A 54 -17.47 0.16 8.29
CA LEU A 54 -16.23 -0.52 8.69
C LEU A 54 -16.37 -2.05 8.61
N SER A 55 -17.52 -2.61 9.03
CA SER A 55 -17.79 -4.04 8.86
C SER A 55 -17.82 -4.44 7.40
N ASP A 56 -18.44 -3.65 6.52
CA ASP A 56 -18.51 -3.92 5.08
C ASP A 56 -17.13 -3.89 4.42
N LEU A 57 -16.25 -2.96 4.81
CA LEU A 57 -14.86 -2.96 4.38
C LEU A 57 -14.16 -4.25 4.80
N ILE A 58 -14.30 -4.67 6.06
CA ILE A 58 -13.65 -5.88 6.59
C ILE A 58 -14.20 -7.14 5.93
N ASP A 59 -15.51 -7.25 5.76
CA ASP A 59 -16.15 -8.46 5.23
C ASP A 59 -15.92 -8.60 3.72
N ASN A 60 -16.00 -7.50 2.96
CA ASN A 60 -15.93 -7.55 1.49
C ASN A 60 -14.52 -7.34 0.93
N ASP A 61 -13.85 -6.24 1.26
CA ASP A 61 -12.49 -5.96 0.77
C ASP A 61 -11.47 -6.76 1.61
N GLY A 62 -11.77 -6.95 2.90
CA GLY A 62 -10.90 -7.64 3.85
C GLY A 62 -11.00 -9.17 3.85
N ALA A 63 -11.99 -9.74 3.15
CA ALA A 63 -12.35 -11.15 3.23
C ALA A 63 -12.51 -11.64 4.70
N GLY A 64 -13.15 -10.81 5.52
CA GLY A 64 -13.47 -11.08 6.92
C GLY A 64 -12.39 -10.69 7.93
N ALA A 65 -11.29 -10.04 7.51
CA ALA A 65 -10.28 -9.49 8.41
C ALA A 65 -9.66 -8.18 7.88
N TRP A 66 -8.89 -7.50 8.74
CA TRP A 66 -8.04 -6.38 8.31
C TRP A 66 -6.65 -6.48 8.96
N PRO A 67 -5.54 -6.31 8.21
CA PRO A 67 -5.43 -6.13 6.76
C PRO A 67 -6.13 -7.25 5.98
N PRO A 68 -6.45 -7.02 4.69
CA PRO A 68 -7.20 -7.98 3.90
C PRO A 68 -6.53 -9.35 3.83
N LYS A 69 -7.31 -10.41 4.04
CA LYS A 69 -6.85 -11.78 3.83
C LYS A 69 -6.63 -12.05 2.35
N THR A 70 -5.63 -12.86 2.08
CA THR A 70 -5.38 -13.43 0.77
C THR A 70 -5.05 -14.90 0.89
N ASN A 71 -5.48 -15.67 -0.11
CA ASN A 71 -5.14 -17.07 -0.23
C ASN A 71 -4.43 -17.26 -1.57
N TYR A 72 -3.16 -17.69 -1.53
CA TYR A 72 -2.32 -17.92 -2.70
C TYR A 72 -2.13 -19.41 -3.03
N GLU A 73 -2.72 -20.31 -2.24
CA GLU A 73 -2.40 -21.74 -2.28
C GLU A 73 -3.46 -22.56 -3.00
N THR A 74 -4.75 -22.23 -2.84
CA THR A 74 -5.86 -23.02 -3.41
C THR A 74 -6.66 -22.23 -4.44
N TRP A 75 -5.99 -21.79 -5.51
CA TRP A 75 -6.65 -21.06 -6.60
C TRP A 75 -7.45 -22.00 -7.52
N PRO A 76 -8.61 -21.57 -8.05
CA PRO A 76 -9.25 -22.22 -9.18
C PRO A 76 -8.26 -22.41 -10.33
N GLU A 77 -8.35 -23.54 -11.01
CA GLU A 77 -7.39 -23.98 -12.04
C GLU A 77 -7.09 -22.89 -13.11
N PRO A 78 -8.09 -22.17 -13.67
CA PRO A 78 -7.81 -21.13 -14.68
C PRO A 78 -6.93 -19.97 -14.18
N LEU A 79 -6.85 -19.74 -12.87
CA LEU A 79 -6.08 -18.64 -12.29
C LEU A 79 -4.65 -19.05 -11.94
N GLN A 80 -4.39 -20.34 -11.66
CA GLN A 80 -3.09 -20.83 -11.18
C GLN A 80 -1.91 -20.42 -12.08
N PRO A 81 -2.01 -20.49 -13.43
CA PRO A 81 -0.89 -20.16 -14.31
C PRO A 81 -0.37 -18.73 -14.14
N TYR A 82 -1.18 -17.75 -13.73
CA TYR A 82 -0.72 -16.37 -13.54
C TYR A 82 0.38 -16.25 -12.48
N LYS A 83 0.18 -16.89 -11.32
CA LYS A 83 1.15 -16.92 -10.22
C LYS A 83 2.44 -17.61 -10.66
N GLU A 84 2.31 -18.75 -11.33
CA GLU A 84 3.44 -19.54 -11.82
C GLU A 84 4.28 -18.78 -12.85
N ILE A 85 3.63 -18.16 -13.83
CA ILE A 85 4.29 -17.36 -14.87
C ILE A 85 5.06 -16.20 -14.22
N TYR A 86 4.46 -15.51 -13.25
CA TYR A 86 5.17 -14.46 -12.54
C TYR A 86 6.43 -15.00 -11.87
N HIS A 87 6.33 -16.09 -11.10
CA HIS A 87 7.48 -16.66 -10.40
C HIS A 87 8.55 -17.22 -11.35
N GLU A 88 8.16 -17.75 -12.50
CA GLU A 88 9.10 -18.21 -13.54
C GLU A 88 9.91 -17.03 -14.12
N LEU A 89 9.27 -15.87 -14.27
CA LEU A 89 9.88 -14.69 -14.91
C LEU A 89 10.53 -13.71 -13.94
N ALA A 90 10.09 -13.65 -12.69
CA ALA A 90 10.57 -12.70 -11.70
C ALA A 90 12.10 -12.66 -11.56
N PRO A 91 12.85 -13.80 -11.59
CA PRO A 91 14.31 -13.77 -11.56
C PRO A 91 14.98 -13.02 -12.73
N SER A 92 14.27 -12.82 -13.85
CA SER A 92 14.78 -12.13 -15.03
C SER A 92 14.49 -10.62 -15.05
N LEU A 93 13.66 -10.12 -14.13
CA LEU A 93 13.39 -8.70 -13.98
C LEU A 93 14.64 -7.92 -13.54
N PRO A 94 15.24 -8.22 -12.37
CA PRO A 94 16.30 -7.39 -11.82
C PRO A 94 17.63 -7.56 -12.56
N SER A 95 18.42 -6.50 -12.60
CA SER A 95 19.80 -6.47 -13.07
C SER A 95 20.69 -5.93 -11.97
N ALA A 96 21.74 -6.67 -11.59
CA ALA A 96 22.75 -6.16 -10.65
C ALA A 96 23.55 -4.98 -11.21
N GLN A 97 23.68 -4.91 -12.53
CA GLN A 97 24.35 -3.85 -13.26
C GLN A 97 23.38 -3.29 -14.31
N PRO A 98 22.62 -2.22 -13.99
CA PRO A 98 21.74 -1.58 -14.96
C PRO A 98 22.58 -0.97 -16.11
N SER A 99 22.13 -1.19 -17.35
CA SER A 99 22.72 -0.50 -18.51
C SER A 99 22.23 0.93 -18.55
N LEU A 100 23.10 1.86 -18.98
CA LEU A 100 22.71 3.24 -19.31
C LEU A 100 22.36 3.41 -20.79
N GLU A 101 22.63 2.38 -21.61
CA GLU A 101 22.35 2.39 -23.04
C GLU A 101 20.89 2.01 -23.32
N ASP A 102 20.16 2.92 -23.96
CA ASP A 102 18.72 2.77 -24.24
C ASP A 102 18.44 1.55 -25.14
N ASP A 103 19.31 1.23 -26.11
CA ASP A 103 19.13 0.08 -27.01
C ASP A 103 19.22 -1.27 -26.28
N VAL A 104 20.23 -1.44 -25.41
CA VAL A 104 20.40 -2.64 -24.57
C VAL A 104 19.20 -2.82 -23.64
N ASN A 105 18.74 -1.72 -23.05
CA ASN A 105 17.58 -1.71 -22.19
C ASN A 105 16.31 -2.07 -22.95
N GLN A 106 16.13 -1.56 -24.17
CA GLN A 106 14.98 -1.87 -25.00
C GLN A 106 14.97 -3.34 -25.43
N GLU A 107 16.12 -3.91 -25.81
CA GLU A 107 16.23 -5.32 -26.13
C GLU A 107 15.85 -6.20 -24.93
N LYS A 108 16.36 -5.88 -23.74
CA LYS A 108 16.03 -6.62 -22.50
C LYS A 108 14.51 -6.59 -22.23
N ARG A 109 13.89 -5.41 -22.33
CA ARG A 109 12.44 -5.24 -22.14
C ARG A 109 11.63 -6.04 -23.16
N ASN A 110 12.01 -5.97 -24.44
CA ASN A 110 11.34 -6.70 -25.51
C ASN A 110 11.41 -8.21 -25.28
N ARG A 111 12.57 -8.72 -24.85
CA ARG A 111 12.76 -10.14 -24.52
C ARG A 111 11.87 -10.57 -23.36
N TYR A 112 11.82 -9.80 -22.27
CA TYR A 112 10.95 -10.10 -21.12
C TYR A 112 9.47 -10.11 -21.52
N ARG A 113 8.99 -9.04 -22.19
CA ARG A 113 7.60 -8.94 -22.65
C ARG A 113 7.22 -10.05 -23.62
N SER A 114 8.12 -10.43 -24.52
CA SER A 114 7.87 -11.51 -25.49
C SER A 114 7.74 -12.86 -24.79
N ARG A 115 8.61 -13.14 -23.80
CA ARG A 115 8.53 -14.37 -23.01
C ARG A 115 7.25 -14.40 -22.17
N MET A 116 6.90 -13.28 -21.51
CA MET A 116 5.67 -13.20 -20.73
C MET A 116 4.44 -13.40 -21.62
N ARG A 117 4.35 -12.70 -22.75
CA ARG A 117 3.24 -12.86 -23.71
C ARG A 117 3.11 -14.31 -24.17
N LYS A 118 4.22 -14.95 -24.56
CA LYS A 118 4.22 -16.36 -24.94
C LYS A 118 3.64 -17.25 -23.84
N LEU A 119 4.13 -17.13 -22.61
CA LEU A 119 3.68 -17.94 -21.49
C LEU A 119 2.20 -17.70 -21.14
N LEU A 120 1.74 -16.44 -21.19
CA LEU A 120 0.35 -16.10 -20.94
C LEU A 120 -0.56 -16.76 -21.98
N THR A 121 -0.25 -16.60 -23.27
CA THR A 121 -1.02 -17.16 -24.38
C THR A 121 -1.02 -18.71 -24.37
N GLU A 122 0.09 -19.34 -23.98
CA GLU A 122 0.20 -20.81 -23.97
C GLU A 122 -0.49 -21.47 -22.78
N ARG A 123 -0.61 -20.79 -21.63
CA ARG A 123 -1.01 -21.44 -20.37
C ARG A 123 -2.31 -20.94 -19.77
N ILE A 124 -2.80 -19.75 -20.15
CA ILE A 124 -3.99 -19.18 -19.51
C ILE A 124 -5.24 -19.51 -20.32
N ASP A 125 -6.20 -20.18 -19.68
CA ASP A 125 -7.58 -20.26 -20.16
C ASP A 125 -8.32 -18.94 -19.86
N ILE A 126 -8.21 -17.99 -20.78
CA ILE A 126 -8.84 -16.67 -20.63
C ILE A 126 -10.37 -16.76 -20.51
N VAL A 127 -10.99 -17.76 -21.14
CA VAL A 127 -12.44 -17.98 -21.09
C VAL A 127 -12.84 -18.51 -19.71
N GLY A 128 -12.05 -19.42 -19.14
CA GLY A 128 -12.21 -19.89 -17.76
C GLY A 128 -12.05 -18.75 -16.75
N VAL A 129 -11.06 -17.89 -16.91
CA VAL A 129 -10.84 -16.70 -16.07
C VAL A 129 -12.04 -15.76 -16.12
N GLU A 130 -12.52 -15.42 -17.32
CA GLU A 130 -13.66 -14.51 -17.49
C GLU A 130 -14.94 -15.08 -16.86
N LYS A 131 -15.20 -16.38 -17.00
CA LYS A 131 -16.32 -17.06 -16.34
C LYS A 131 -16.27 -16.93 -14.81
N LEU A 132 -15.08 -17.09 -14.21
CA LEU A 132 -14.90 -16.92 -12.76
C LEU A 132 -15.18 -15.48 -12.33
N LEU A 133 -14.70 -14.49 -13.10
CA LEU A 133 -14.92 -13.07 -12.80
C LEU A 133 -16.40 -12.66 -12.93
N ILE A 134 -17.09 -13.17 -13.95
CA ILE A 134 -18.55 -12.96 -14.12
C ILE A 134 -19.31 -13.58 -12.93
N ALA A 135 -18.93 -14.78 -12.49
CA ALA A 135 -19.53 -15.42 -11.32
C ALA A 135 -19.30 -14.59 -10.05
N ALA A 136 -18.10 -14.04 -9.85
CA ALA A 136 -17.79 -13.17 -8.71
C ALA A 136 -18.60 -11.87 -8.75
N GLU A 137 -18.75 -11.22 -9.92
CA GLU A 137 -19.60 -10.02 -10.08
C GLU A 137 -21.08 -10.31 -9.80
N ALA A 138 -21.56 -11.51 -10.14
CA ALA A 138 -22.90 -11.97 -9.79
C ALA A 138 -23.06 -12.33 -8.29
N GLY A 139 -22.00 -12.21 -7.49
CA GLY A 139 -21.99 -12.48 -6.06
C GLY A 139 -21.77 -13.95 -5.68
N ASN A 140 -21.35 -14.80 -6.61
CA ASN A 140 -21.04 -16.20 -6.34
C ASN A 140 -19.60 -16.36 -5.80
N TRP A 141 -19.44 -16.10 -4.49
CA TRP A 141 -18.16 -16.19 -3.79
C TRP A 141 -17.79 -17.62 -3.39
N ASP A 142 -18.66 -18.61 -3.58
CA ASP A 142 -18.33 -20.01 -3.32
C ASP A 142 -17.38 -20.58 -4.38
N VAL A 143 -17.53 -20.13 -5.63
CA VAL A 143 -16.68 -20.54 -6.77
C VAL A 143 -15.41 -19.72 -6.86
N PHE A 144 -15.48 -18.44 -6.49
CA PHE A 144 -14.31 -17.55 -6.45
C PHE A 144 -14.26 -16.82 -5.10
N PRO A 145 -13.72 -17.47 -4.04
CA PRO A 145 -13.64 -16.90 -2.70
C PRO A 145 -12.95 -15.54 -2.65
N ARG A 146 -13.39 -14.68 -1.72
CA ARG A 146 -12.95 -13.28 -1.62
C ARG A 146 -11.44 -13.14 -1.36
N ASP A 147 -10.88 -13.99 -0.53
CA ASP A 147 -9.44 -14.03 -0.24
C ASP A 147 -8.63 -14.47 -1.47
N THR A 148 -9.13 -15.44 -2.24
CA THR A 148 -8.56 -15.80 -3.55
C THR A 148 -8.71 -14.66 -4.56
N TYR A 149 -9.83 -13.95 -4.57
CA TYR A 149 -10.06 -12.77 -5.42
C TYR A 149 -9.09 -11.64 -5.11
N ASN A 150 -8.85 -11.36 -3.82
CA ASN A 150 -7.85 -10.39 -3.36
C ASN A 150 -6.44 -10.76 -3.83
N ALA A 151 -6.07 -12.04 -3.70
CA ALA A 151 -4.80 -12.59 -4.14
C ALA A 151 -4.63 -12.46 -5.68
N PHE A 152 -5.68 -12.79 -6.43
CA PHE A 152 -5.69 -12.64 -7.88
C PHE A 152 -5.58 -11.18 -8.32
N TYR A 153 -6.25 -10.26 -7.63
CA TYR A 153 -6.12 -8.82 -7.90
C TYR A 153 -4.68 -8.35 -7.77
N CYS A 154 -3.99 -8.77 -6.70
CA CYS A 154 -2.57 -8.49 -6.51
C CYS A 154 -1.72 -9.04 -7.65
N CYS A 155 -1.96 -10.29 -8.01
CA CYS A 155 -1.20 -10.97 -9.06
C CYS A 155 -1.32 -10.27 -10.40
N ILE A 156 -2.54 -9.90 -10.82
CA ILE A 156 -2.73 -9.14 -12.06
C ILE A 156 -2.06 -7.77 -11.97
N ALA A 157 -2.21 -7.05 -10.86
CA ALA A 157 -1.56 -5.75 -10.68
C ALA A 157 -0.02 -5.86 -10.80
N VAL A 158 0.60 -6.83 -10.10
CA VAL A 158 2.05 -7.04 -10.14
C VAL A 158 2.51 -7.55 -11.51
N CYS A 159 1.77 -8.43 -12.17
CA CYS A 159 2.04 -8.87 -13.55
C CYS A 159 2.00 -7.70 -14.53
N ARG A 160 1.03 -6.78 -14.41
CA ARG A 160 0.95 -5.57 -15.25
C ARG A 160 2.14 -4.64 -15.02
N HIS A 161 2.58 -4.44 -13.78
CA HIS A 161 3.82 -3.69 -13.48
C HIS A 161 5.06 -4.37 -14.04
N ALA A 162 5.18 -5.69 -13.89
CA ALA A 162 6.29 -6.47 -14.43
C ALA A 162 6.34 -6.40 -15.95
N TYR A 163 5.20 -6.55 -16.63
CA TYR A 163 5.09 -6.44 -18.08
C TYR A 163 5.43 -5.03 -18.58
N ARG A 164 4.90 -4.01 -17.91
CA ARG A 164 5.11 -2.61 -18.27
C ARG A 164 6.58 -2.22 -18.12
N TRP A 165 7.17 -2.45 -16.96
CA TRP A 165 8.56 -2.06 -16.74
C TRP A 165 9.53 -2.99 -17.46
N ALA A 166 9.27 -4.30 -17.41
CA ALA A 166 10.03 -5.38 -18.06
C ALA A 166 11.53 -5.45 -17.68
N THR A 167 11.96 -4.65 -16.71
CA THR A 167 13.28 -4.66 -16.11
C THR A 167 13.24 -3.91 -14.78
N ILE A 168 14.14 -4.30 -13.87
CA ILE A 168 14.46 -3.57 -12.65
C ILE A 168 15.99 -3.42 -12.60
N PRO A 169 16.55 -2.26 -12.24
CA PRO A 169 15.89 -0.97 -12.06
C PRO A 169 15.06 -0.53 -13.27
N VAL A 170 14.08 0.34 -13.02
CA VAL A 170 13.33 1.01 -14.10
C VAL A 170 14.31 1.90 -14.87
N VAL A 171 14.15 1.95 -16.20
CA VAL A 171 15.08 2.64 -17.10
C VAL A 171 14.40 3.74 -17.92
N LYS A 172 15.18 4.71 -18.41
CA LYS A 172 14.72 5.87 -19.18
C LYS A 172 13.80 5.49 -20.33
N VAL A 173 14.22 4.58 -21.22
CA VAL A 173 13.40 4.13 -22.35
C VAL A 173 12.05 3.50 -21.94
N ALA A 174 11.94 2.99 -20.71
CA ALA A 174 10.66 2.50 -20.19
C ALA A 174 9.75 3.62 -19.68
N GLN A 175 10.32 4.75 -19.25
CA GLN A 175 9.56 5.91 -18.76
C GLN A 175 9.05 6.82 -19.88
N THR A 176 9.65 6.75 -21.06
CA THR A 176 9.24 7.54 -22.23
C THR A 176 8.00 6.96 -22.93
N GLU A 177 7.72 5.67 -22.73
CA GLU A 177 6.50 5.01 -23.19
C GLU A 177 5.25 5.72 -22.62
N LYS A 178 4.25 5.95 -23.46
CA LYS A 178 3.00 6.66 -23.08
C LYS A 178 1.81 5.72 -22.92
N ILE A 179 1.77 4.65 -23.71
CA ILE A 179 0.71 3.65 -23.74
C ILE A 179 1.38 2.29 -23.75
N VAL A 180 0.83 1.34 -22.99
CA VAL A 180 1.31 -0.04 -22.95
C VAL A 180 0.21 -0.94 -23.49
N GLU A 181 0.53 -1.71 -24.52
CA GLU A 181 -0.36 -2.74 -25.05
C GLU A 181 -0.22 -4.01 -24.22
N PHE A 182 -1.12 -4.19 -23.26
CA PHE A 182 -1.18 -5.42 -22.47
C PHE A 182 -1.73 -6.58 -23.31
N PRO A 183 -1.19 -7.80 -23.15
CA PRO A 183 -1.79 -8.98 -23.75
C PRO A 183 -3.19 -9.23 -23.14
N PRO A 184 -4.15 -9.82 -23.89
CA PRO A 184 -5.53 -9.99 -23.46
C PRO A 184 -5.67 -10.63 -22.07
N GLU A 185 -4.80 -11.57 -21.74
CA GLU A 185 -4.78 -12.30 -20.47
C GLU A 185 -4.52 -11.37 -19.27
N LEU A 186 -3.85 -10.23 -19.45
CA LEU A 186 -3.69 -9.20 -18.41
C LEU A 186 -4.70 -8.05 -18.53
N GLU A 187 -5.41 -7.96 -19.65
CA GLU A 187 -6.32 -6.86 -19.96
C GLU A 187 -7.78 -7.20 -19.66
N VAL A 188 -8.25 -8.39 -20.04
CA VAL A 188 -9.60 -8.90 -19.76
C VAL A 188 -9.95 -8.92 -18.27
N PRO A 189 -9.10 -9.43 -17.35
CA PRO A 189 -9.46 -9.46 -15.94
C PRO A 189 -9.51 -8.07 -15.28
N TRP A 190 -8.79 -7.09 -15.83
CA TRP A 190 -8.54 -5.83 -15.12
C TRP A 190 -9.80 -4.99 -14.87
N PRO A 191 -10.72 -4.78 -15.84
CA PRO A 191 -11.96 -4.05 -15.61
C PRO A 191 -12.88 -4.69 -14.55
N TYR A 192 -12.92 -6.02 -14.43
CA TYR A 192 -13.71 -6.70 -13.39
C TYR A 192 -13.17 -6.38 -11.99
N LEU A 193 -11.84 -6.44 -11.85
CA LEU A 193 -11.14 -6.11 -10.61
C LEU A 193 -11.35 -4.64 -10.24
N GLN A 194 -11.21 -3.74 -11.21
CA GLN A 194 -11.46 -2.30 -11.06
C GLN A 194 -12.90 -2.01 -10.57
N ARG A 195 -13.92 -2.62 -11.19
CA ARG A 195 -15.33 -2.44 -10.79
C ARG A 195 -15.60 -2.97 -9.39
N ALA A 196 -15.09 -4.15 -9.03
CA ALA A 196 -15.30 -4.76 -7.72
C ALA A 196 -14.78 -3.89 -6.56
N PHE A 197 -13.66 -3.19 -6.76
CA PHE A 197 -13.08 -2.26 -5.79
C PHE A 197 -13.47 -0.79 -6.03
N GLY A 198 -14.21 -0.50 -7.11
CA GLY A 198 -14.64 0.84 -7.48
C GLY A 198 -13.48 1.81 -7.76
N VAL A 199 -12.45 1.36 -8.48
CA VAL A 199 -11.25 2.14 -8.83
C VAL A 199 -11.04 2.19 -10.35
N GLU A 200 -10.37 3.23 -10.85
CA GLU A 200 -10.16 3.44 -12.29
C GLU A 200 -8.69 3.31 -12.72
N ALA A 201 -7.74 3.31 -11.78
CA ALA A 201 -6.33 3.36 -12.13
C ALA A 201 -5.85 2.08 -12.79
N ASP A 202 -5.08 2.22 -13.87
CA ASP A 202 -4.38 1.12 -14.53
C ASP A 202 -3.22 0.53 -13.73
N SER A 203 -2.69 1.34 -12.80
CA SER A 203 -1.52 1.03 -12.00
C SER A 203 -1.83 0.19 -10.76
N GLY A 204 -3.12 -0.03 -10.47
CA GLY A 204 -3.56 -0.51 -9.17
C GLY A 204 -3.40 0.55 -8.09
N ASN A 205 -3.15 0.11 -6.86
CA ASN A 205 -3.07 0.98 -5.70
C ASN A 205 -2.36 0.29 -4.52
N ASN A 206 -2.29 0.94 -3.36
CA ASN A 206 -1.64 0.35 -2.18
C ASN A 206 -2.35 -0.94 -1.72
N THR A 207 -3.67 -1.01 -1.80
CA THR A 207 -4.43 -2.22 -1.43
C THR A 207 -4.06 -3.39 -2.35
N ALA A 208 -4.14 -3.21 -3.66
CA ALA A 208 -3.86 -4.26 -4.65
C ALA A 208 -2.40 -4.71 -4.63
N ASN A 209 -1.46 -3.76 -4.69
CA ASN A 209 -0.06 -4.07 -4.94
C ASN A 209 0.75 -4.32 -3.66
N VAL A 210 0.27 -3.85 -2.49
CA VAL A 210 0.98 -3.96 -1.21
C VAL A 210 0.21 -4.81 -0.23
N LEU A 211 -1.01 -4.43 0.17
CA LEU A 211 -1.73 -5.13 1.23
C LEU A 211 -2.11 -6.55 0.84
N HIS A 212 -2.61 -6.76 -0.38
CA HIS A 212 -2.92 -8.09 -0.89
C HIS A 212 -1.67 -8.94 -1.18
N ASN A 213 -0.45 -8.38 -1.17
CA ASN A 213 0.76 -9.12 -1.50
C ASN A 213 1.31 -9.97 -0.33
N PHE A 214 0.57 -10.06 0.77
CA PHE A 214 0.95 -10.84 1.95
C PHE A 214 0.01 -12.03 2.13
N ASP A 215 0.58 -13.23 2.25
CA ASP A 215 -0.16 -14.47 2.55
C ASP A 215 -0.65 -14.52 4.00
N GLU A 216 -1.33 -15.62 4.36
CA GLU A 216 -1.86 -15.83 5.70
C GLU A 216 -0.79 -15.91 6.81
N GLN A 217 0.45 -16.27 6.47
CA GLN A 217 1.60 -16.27 7.38
C GLN A 217 2.24 -14.88 7.49
N GLY A 218 1.66 -13.92 6.75
CA GLY A 218 2.14 -12.57 6.59
C GLY A 218 3.40 -12.52 5.74
N GLU A 219 3.72 -13.48 4.89
CA GLU A 219 4.90 -13.42 4.01
C GLU A 219 4.55 -12.84 2.65
N ARG A 220 5.52 -12.11 2.06
CA ARG A 220 5.29 -11.44 0.79
C ARG A 220 5.46 -12.41 -0.37
N VAL A 221 4.44 -12.53 -1.20
CA VAL A 221 4.38 -13.54 -2.27
C VAL A 221 5.12 -13.05 -3.53
N PHE A 222 4.73 -11.90 -4.07
CA PHE A 222 5.33 -11.35 -5.27
C PHE A 222 6.49 -10.41 -4.92
N LYS A 223 7.71 -10.96 -4.93
CA LYS A 223 8.96 -10.22 -4.79
C LYS A 223 9.49 -9.82 -6.17
N ILE A 224 10.16 -8.67 -6.25
CA ILE A 224 10.62 -8.07 -7.51
C ILE A 224 12.15 -8.17 -7.71
N ASN A 225 12.94 -8.27 -6.64
CA ASN A 225 14.42 -8.38 -6.73
C ASN A 225 14.94 -9.80 -6.43
N ILE A 226 14.31 -10.83 -7.00
CA ILE A 226 14.78 -12.22 -6.85
C ILE A 226 16.21 -12.37 -7.38
N GLY A 227 17.06 -13.07 -6.64
CA GLY A 227 18.47 -13.30 -7.01
C GLY A 227 19.41 -12.12 -6.75
N MET A 228 18.91 -10.99 -6.26
CA MET A 228 19.72 -9.81 -5.96
C MET A 228 20.42 -9.90 -4.60
N SER A 229 21.30 -8.94 -4.31
CA SER A 229 22.03 -8.86 -3.05
C SER A 229 21.10 -8.77 -1.84
N GLU A 230 21.58 -9.24 -0.69
CA GLU A 230 20.79 -9.23 0.55
C GLU A 230 20.36 -7.82 0.95
N LYS A 231 21.20 -6.82 0.69
CA LYS A 231 20.87 -5.41 0.91
C LYS A 231 19.62 -4.98 0.13
N ILE A 232 19.47 -5.42 -1.12
CA ILE A 232 18.32 -5.08 -1.98
C ILE A 232 17.08 -5.83 -1.49
N LYS A 233 17.17 -7.15 -1.34
CA LYS A 233 16.04 -7.99 -0.93
C LYS A 233 15.49 -7.61 0.45
N SER A 234 16.37 -7.42 1.46
CA SER A 234 15.96 -7.02 2.81
C SER A 234 15.36 -5.61 2.83
N SER A 235 15.90 -4.67 2.05
CA SER A 235 15.33 -3.32 1.93
C SER A 235 13.93 -3.34 1.29
N GLU A 236 13.73 -4.20 0.29
CA GLU A 236 12.44 -4.40 -0.37
C GLU A 236 11.42 -5.00 0.59
N ASP A 237 11.76 -6.13 1.24
CA ASP A 237 10.87 -6.77 2.22
C ASP A 237 10.54 -5.83 3.38
N ALA A 238 11.51 -5.07 3.91
CA ALA A 238 11.28 -4.08 4.96
C ALA A 238 10.37 -2.92 4.51
N PHE A 239 10.53 -2.44 3.27
CA PHE A 239 9.72 -1.35 2.74
C PHE A 239 8.25 -1.74 2.56
N PHE A 240 7.98 -2.93 2.02
CA PHE A 240 6.59 -3.41 1.87
C PHE A 240 5.97 -3.75 3.22
N ARG A 241 6.72 -4.40 4.11
CA ARG A 241 6.28 -4.75 5.46
C ARG A 241 5.80 -3.53 6.24
N LEU A 242 6.48 -2.39 6.07
CA LEU A 242 6.12 -1.12 6.71
C LEU A 242 4.63 -0.80 6.55
N PHE A 243 4.11 -0.87 5.32
CA PHE A 243 2.72 -0.51 5.04
C PHE A 243 1.72 -1.55 5.52
N TYR A 244 2.08 -2.83 5.45
CA TYR A 244 1.26 -3.90 6.00
C TYR A 244 1.12 -3.77 7.54
N ASP A 245 2.23 -3.58 8.23
CA ASP A 245 2.28 -3.43 9.68
C ASP A 245 1.49 -2.21 10.18
N LEU A 246 1.45 -1.13 9.40
CA LEU A 246 0.60 0.02 9.71
C LEU A 246 -0.87 -0.37 9.77
N GLU A 247 -1.36 -1.11 8.78
CA GLU A 247 -2.77 -1.51 8.71
C GLU A 247 -3.11 -2.59 9.75
N VAL A 248 -2.16 -3.45 10.14
CA VAL A 248 -2.29 -4.34 11.31
C VAL A 248 -2.54 -3.54 12.59
N LEU A 249 -1.74 -2.50 12.82
CA LEU A 249 -1.89 -1.65 14.00
C LEU A 249 -3.09 -0.69 13.92
N ALA A 250 -3.62 -0.47 12.71
CA ALA A 250 -4.70 0.47 12.45
C ALA A 250 -6.09 -0.09 12.78
N LEU A 251 -6.32 -1.40 12.67
CA LEU A 251 -7.65 -1.98 12.91
C LEU A 251 -8.23 -1.60 14.29
N PRO A 252 -7.49 -1.73 15.41
CA PRO A 252 -8.00 -1.29 16.71
C PRO A 252 -8.28 0.22 16.76
N ILE A 253 -7.52 1.03 16.01
CA ILE A 253 -7.74 2.48 15.91
C ILE A 253 -9.05 2.77 15.16
N TYR A 254 -9.32 2.10 14.04
CA TYR A 254 -10.60 2.24 13.32
C TYR A 254 -11.79 1.88 14.20
N TYR A 255 -11.68 0.80 14.96
CA TYR A 255 -12.68 0.40 15.92
C TYR A 255 -12.91 1.48 16.99
N ASP A 256 -11.84 1.98 17.62
CA ASP A 256 -11.97 3.03 18.64
C ASP A 256 -12.52 4.34 18.06
N MET A 257 -12.23 4.69 16.79
CA MET A 257 -12.84 5.84 16.10
C MET A 257 -14.35 5.69 15.94
N VAL A 258 -14.81 4.53 15.47
CA VAL A 258 -16.24 4.20 15.36
C VAL A 258 -16.91 4.29 16.73
N ARG A 259 -16.30 3.70 17.77
CA ARG A 259 -16.84 3.70 19.12
C ARG A 259 -16.87 5.11 19.74
N ALA A 260 -15.83 5.92 19.52
CA ALA A 260 -15.80 7.30 19.99
C ALA A 260 -16.95 8.13 19.40
N ILE A 261 -17.24 7.95 18.11
CA ILE A 261 -18.38 8.61 17.42
C ILE A 261 -19.71 8.16 18.04
N ILE A 262 -19.93 6.85 18.15
CA ILE A 262 -21.19 6.31 18.71
C ILE A 262 -21.41 6.80 20.14
N CYS A 263 -20.39 6.69 21.00
CA CYS A 263 -20.50 7.13 22.39
C CYS A 263 -20.74 8.64 22.49
N PHE A 264 -20.17 9.45 21.59
CA PHE A 264 -20.45 10.89 21.55
C PHE A 264 -21.91 11.18 21.18
N GLU A 265 -22.45 10.50 20.15
CA GLU A 265 -23.85 10.64 19.74
C GLU A 265 -24.84 10.22 20.84
N GLU A 266 -24.48 9.20 21.61
CA GLU A 266 -25.25 8.73 22.78
C GLU A 266 -25.05 9.59 24.04
N LYS A 267 -24.28 10.68 23.97
CA LYS A 267 -23.92 11.56 25.11
C LYS A 267 -23.12 10.85 26.21
N GLY A 268 -22.47 9.74 25.88
CA GLY A 268 -21.58 8.96 26.75
C GLY A 268 -20.16 9.52 26.78
N ASN A 269 -19.98 10.73 27.33
CA ASN A 269 -18.70 11.46 27.29
C ASN A 269 -17.51 10.70 27.90
N ILE A 270 -17.71 9.94 28.97
CA ILE A 270 -16.65 9.16 29.62
C ILE A 270 -16.14 8.06 28.69
N SER A 271 -17.05 7.26 28.11
CA SER A 271 -16.68 6.21 27.16
C SER A 271 -16.07 6.77 25.88
N CYS A 272 -16.60 7.90 25.38
CA CYS A 272 -16.02 8.61 24.25
C CYS A 272 -14.56 8.99 24.54
N LEU A 273 -14.30 9.62 25.69
CA LEU A 273 -12.95 10.00 26.12
C LEU A 273 -12.02 8.78 26.23
N THR A 274 -12.48 7.67 26.80
CA THR A 274 -11.70 6.42 26.88
C THR A 274 -11.27 5.92 25.49
N HIS A 275 -12.18 5.93 24.51
CA HIS A 275 -11.84 5.54 23.15
C HIS A 275 -10.85 6.51 22.50
N LEU A 276 -10.99 7.82 22.72
CA LEU A 276 -10.04 8.82 22.21
C LEU A 276 -8.64 8.64 22.82
N GLN A 277 -8.55 8.37 24.12
CA GLN A 277 -7.28 8.07 24.79
C GLN A 277 -6.61 6.82 24.22
N ASN A 278 -7.39 5.77 23.94
CA ASN A 278 -6.89 4.57 23.27
C ASN A 278 -6.35 4.88 21.88
N ILE A 279 -7.06 5.69 21.07
CA ILE A 279 -6.58 6.14 19.76
C ILE A 279 -5.26 6.88 19.91
N THR A 280 -5.17 7.87 20.79
CA THR A 280 -3.95 8.66 21.01
C THR A 280 -2.76 7.77 21.38
N PHE A 281 -2.96 6.81 22.28
CA PHE A 281 -1.93 5.85 22.70
C PHE A 281 -1.47 4.97 21.53
N ARG A 282 -2.41 4.34 20.82
CA ARG A 282 -2.12 3.43 19.70
C ARG A 282 -1.50 4.15 18.52
N LEU A 283 -1.97 5.37 18.21
CA LEU A 283 -1.43 6.20 17.15
C LEU A 283 0.05 6.49 17.40
N ARG A 284 0.43 6.85 18.63
CA ARG A 284 1.84 7.09 18.98
C ARG A 284 2.70 5.86 18.71
N HIS A 285 2.22 4.67 19.07
CA HIS A 285 2.91 3.41 18.79
C HIS A 285 3.02 3.13 17.28
N LEU A 286 1.92 3.27 16.54
CA LEU A 286 1.88 3.09 15.09
C LEU A 286 2.88 4.00 14.37
N LEU A 287 2.89 5.29 14.69
CA LEU A 287 3.84 6.25 14.11
C LEU A 287 5.28 5.94 14.48
N LYS A 288 5.53 5.44 15.69
CA LYS A 288 6.87 4.97 16.09
C LYS A 288 7.33 3.79 15.26
N ILE A 289 6.47 2.79 15.04
CA ILE A 289 6.79 1.63 14.18
C ILE A 289 7.12 2.11 12.76
N PHE A 290 6.36 3.07 12.21
CA PHE A 290 6.69 3.66 10.92
C PHE A 290 8.11 4.23 10.90
N TYR A 291 8.45 5.03 11.91
CA TYR A 291 9.75 5.68 12.00
C TYR A 291 10.90 4.69 12.18
N ASP A 292 10.71 3.68 13.01
CA ASP A 292 11.74 2.68 13.27
C ASP A 292 11.93 1.77 12.05
N GLY A 293 10.88 1.59 11.23
CA GLY A 293 10.90 0.89 9.95
C GLY A 293 11.59 1.67 8.82
N LEU A 294 11.35 2.98 8.69
CA LEU A 294 11.93 3.80 7.62
C LEU A 294 13.27 4.44 8.05
N THR A 295 14.27 3.58 8.25
CA THR A 295 15.66 3.97 8.58
C THR A 295 16.63 3.38 7.54
N ALA A 296 17.80 4.01 7.35
CA ALA A 296 18.77 3.57 6.34
C ALA A 296 19.33 2.15 6.59
N SER A 297 19.25 1.66 7.84
CA SER A 297 19.66 0.30 8.21
C SER A 297 18.61 -0.76 7.89
N ARG A 298 17.35 -0.37 7.67
CA ARG A 298 16.25 -1.27 7.30
C ARG A 298 15.86 -1.15 5.84
N VAL A 299 15.75 0.09 5.35
CA VAL A 299 15.49 0.41 3.95
C VAL A 299 16.69 1.21 3.47
N SER A 300 17.58 0.58 2.71
CA SER A 300 18.79 1.25 2.28
C SER A 300 18.47 2.34 1.24
N ARG A 301 18.95 3.57 1.51
CA ARG A 301 18.81 4.70 0.60
C ARG A 301 19.43 4.40 -0.77
N GLU A 302 20.63 3.82 -0.78
CA GLU A 302 21.41 3.53 -1.99
C GLU A 302 20.68 2.65 -3.00
N VAL A 303 19.78 1.76 -2.54
CA VAL A 303 19.12 0.80 -3.42
C VAL A 303 17.63 1.08 -3.61
N TRP A 304 17.00 1.81 -2.68
CA TRP A 304 15.56 2.00 -2.67
C TRP A 304 15.05 2.68 -3.94
N LEU A 305 15.72 3.73 -4.39
CA LEU A 305 15.25 4.52 -5.52
C LEU A 305 15.23 3.70 -6.82
N SER A 306 16.32 2.99 -7.10
CA SER A 306 16.51 2.17 -8.30
C SER A 306 15.74 0.86 -8.26
N TYR A 307 15.81 0.11 -7.16
CA TYR A 307 15.34 -1.29 -7.10
C TYR A 307 13.96 -1.48 -6.46
N ILE A 308 13.44 -0.48 -5.75
CA ILE A 308 12.18 -0.64 -4.98
C ILE A 308 11.14 0.37 -5.47
N GLN A 309 11.45 1.67 -5.41
CA GLN A 309 10.52 2.73 -5.74
C GLN A 309 10.11 2.72 -7.21
N GLY A 310 11.08 2.54 -8.12
CA GLY A 310 10.84 2.60 -9.56
C GLY A 310 9.71 1.69 -10.03
N PHE A 311 9.71 0.44 -9.56
CA PHE A 311 8.69 -0.55 -9.91
C PHE A 311 7.28 -0.10 -9.51
N GLN A 312 7.14 0.72 -8.46
CA GLN A 312 5.83 1.20 -7.99
C GLN A 312 5.28 2.38 -8.82
N GLY A 313 6.07 2.96 -9.72
CA GLY A 313 5.61 4.06 -10.59
C GLY A 313 4.71 3.58 -11.74
N TRP A 314 3.92 4.50 -12.32
CA TRP A 314 3.08 4.19 -13.49
C TRP A 314 3.18 5.10 -14.72
N GLY A 315 3.09 6.41 -14.67
CA GLY A 315 3.52 7.26 -15.82
C GLY A 315 2.85 7.12 -17.20
N VAL A 316 2.05 6.09 -17.47
CA VAL A 316 1.40 5.77 -18.76
C VAL A 316 -0.10 5.95 -18.64
N GLY A 317 -0.77 6.02 -19.78
CA GLY A 317 -2.19 6.27 -19.86
C GLY A 317 -2.89 5.47 -20.94
N ARG A 318 -4.16 5.82 -21.13
CA ARG A 318 -5.02 5.32 -22.20
C ARG A 318 -5.65 6.48 -22.95
N ILE A 319 -6.06 6.23 -24.17
CA ILE A 319 -6.95 7.14 -24.89
C ILE A 319 -8.38 6.80 -24.50
N ILE A 320 -9.06 7.72 -23.82
CA ILE A 320 -10.46 7.59 -23.41
C ILE A 320 -11.22 8.74 -24.06
N ASN A 321 -12.20 8.42 -24.90
CA ASN A 321 -12.99 9.41 -25.65
C ASN A 321 -12.14 10.43 -26.43
N GLY A 322 -11.01 9.99 -26.99
CA GLY A 322 -10.08 10.84 -27.75
C GLY A 322 -9.06 11.61 -26.89
N GLU A 323 -9.16 11.55 -25.56
CA GLU A 323 -8.24 12.23 -24.64
C GLU A 323 -7.24 11.27 -24.01
N TYR A 324 -5.99 11.70 -23.88
CA TYR A 324 -4.96 10.94 -23.16
C TYR A 324 -5.12 11.10 -21.65
N VAL A 325 -5.59 10.03 -21.00
CA VAL A 325 -5.75 9.96 -19.55
C VAL A 325 -4.55 9.22 -18.95
N LYS A 326 -3.68 9.97 -18.27
CA LYS A 326 -2.51 9.44 -17.57
C LYS A 326 -2.85 8.98 -16.15
N TYR A 327 -2.28 7.84 -15.75
CA TYR A 327 -2.31 7.36 -14.37
C TYR A 327 -0.92 7.44 -13.71
N ASP A 328 -0.91 7.79 -12.44
CA ASP A 328 0.25 7.76 -11.54
C ASP A 328 0.37 6.36 -10.91
N GLY A 329 1.54 6.08 -10.33
CA GLY A 329 1.77 4.85 -9.60
C GLY A 329 1.31 4.93 -8.15
N LEU A 330 1.85 4.06 -7.32
CA LEU A 330 1.45 3.94 -5.92
C LEU A 330 1.99 5.11 -5.09
N SER A 331 1.19 5.57 -4.14
CA SER A 331 1.58 6.62 -3.21
C SER A 331 1.35 6.21 -1.77
N GLY A 332 2.16 6.75 -0.85
CA GLY A 332 1.89 6.68 0.59
C GLY A 332 0.57 7.36 0.97
N ASN A 333 0.05 8.26 0.12
CA ASN A 333 -1.27 8.87 0.30
C ASN A 333 -2.43 7.89 0.05
N HIS A 334 -2.17 6.70 -0.48
CA HIS A 334 -3.20 5.67 -0.68
C HIS A 334 -3.46 4.85 0.60
N VAL A 335 -2.62 4.99 1.63
CA VAL A 335 -2.72 4.23 2.87
C VAL A 335 -3.95 4.70 3.67
N LEU A 336 -4.81 3.75 4.07
CA LEU A 336 -6.12 4.05 4.66
C LEU A 336 -5.98 4.76 6.01
N ILE A 337 -5.07 4.34 6.89
CA ILE A 337 -5.02 4.88 8.26
C ILE A 337 -4.81 6.40 8.28
N PHE A 338 -3.97 6.93 7.39
CA PHE A 338 -3.74 8.37 7.33
C PHE A 338 -4.96 9.14 6.80
N GLN A 339 -5.70 8.57 5.84
CA GLN A 339 -6.93 9.17 5.32
C GLN A 339 -8.06 9.12 6.36
N ALA A 340 -8.22 8.00 7.06
CA ALA A 340 -9.20 7.83 8.13
C ALA A 340 -8.94 8.78 9.30
N LEU A 341 -7.67 8.92 9.72
CA LEU A 341 -7.26 9.88 10.76
C LEU A 341 -7.61 11.30 10.36
N ASP A 342 -7.26 11.72 9.14
CA ASP A 342 -7.57 13.08 8.68
C ASP A 342 -9.06 13.35 8.67
N ALA A 343 -9.86 12.42 8.12
CA ALA A 343 -11.30 12.52 8.11
C ALA A 343 -11.89 12.60 9.53
N PHE A 344 -11.47 11.70 10.43
CA PHE A 344 -11.92 11.67 11.82
C PHE A 344 -11.60 12.96 12.58
N LEU A 345 -10.41 13.53 12.34
CA LEU A 345 -9.96 14.80 12.92
C LEU A 345 -10.65 16.03 12.30
N GLY A 346 -11.51 15.83 11.29
CA GLY A 346 -12.20 16.91 10.59
C GLY A 346 -11.31 17.65 9.59
N LEU A 347 -10.15 17.11 9.22
CA LEU A 347 -9.23 17.69 8.24
C LEU A 347 -9.69 17.34 6.82
N ASP A 348 -9.28 18.14 5.84
CA ASP A 348 -9.64 17.89 4.44
C ASP A 348 -8.79 16.76 3.84
N GLN A 349 -9.33 16.07 2.84
CA GLN A 349 -8.62 14.99 2.17
C GLN A 349 -7.37 15.50 1.44
N TYR A 350 -6.38 14.62 1.27
CA TYR A 350 -5.13 14.96 0.59
C TYR A 350 -5.26 14.88 -0.93
N LEU A 351 -5.93 13.85 -1.45
CA LEU A 351 -6.10 13.63 -2.87
C LEU A 351 -7.26 14.47 -3.41
N SER A 352 -7.17 14.87 -4.68
CA SER A 352 -8.33 15.41 -5.40
C SER A 352 -9.40 14.33 -5.55
N ASP A 353 -10.66 14.72 -5.78
CA ASP A 353 -11.77 13.77 -5.95
C ASP A 353 -11.50 12.76 -7.08
N VAL A 354 -10.97 13.24 -8.21
CA VAL A 354 -10.55 12.38 -9.33
C VAL A 354 -9.52 11.32 -8.88
N ASN A 355 -8.56 11.70 -8.04
CA ASN A 355 -7.54 10.75 -7.55
C ASN A 355 -8.07 9.85 -6.43
N MET A 356 -9.06 10.30 -5.66
CA MET A 356 -9.80 9.43 -4.74
C MET A 356 -10.45 8.31 -5.54
N ASP A 357 -11.19 8.64 -6.60
CA ASP A 357 -11.90 7.66 -7.42
C ASP A 357 -10.94 6.74 -8.19
N ARG A 358 -9.81 7.28 -8.67
CA ARG A 358 -8.80 6.49 -9.38
C ARG A 358 -8.11 5.45 -8.50
N TYR A 359 -7.71 5.79 -7.27
CA TYR A 359 -6.75 4.96 -6.52
C TYR A 359 -7.28 4.37 -5.22
N ILE A 360 -8.29 4.96 -4.58
CA ILE A 360 -8.71 4.54 -3.23
C ILE A 360 -9.94 3.65 -3.35
N PRO A 361 -9.94 2.38 -2.90
CA PRO A 361 -11.11 1.51 -2.98
C PRO A 361 -12.39 2.14 -2.41
N ILE A 362 -13.54 1.87 -3.03
CA ILE A 362 -14.80 2.55 -2.71
C ILE A 362 -15.20 2.42 -1.24
N ARG A 363 -15.04 1.25 -0.62
CA ARG A 363 -15.38 1.05 0.79
C ARG A 363 -14.45 1.82 1.73
N GLN A 364 -13.19 2.01 1.33
CA GLN A 364 -12.26 2.89 2.04
C GLN A 364 -12.69 4.36 1.93
N ARG A 365 -13.08 4.81 0.72
CA ARG A 365 -13.59 6.17 0.51
C ARG A 365 -14.85 6.42 1.35
N ASP A 366 -15.79 5.50 1.34
CA ASP A 366 -17.07 5.65 2.05
C ASP A 366 -16.87 5.67 3.56
N LEU A 367 -15.97 4.83 4.09
CA LEU A 367 -15.57 4.89 5.49
C LEU A 367 -14.96 6.25 5.86
N CYS A 368 -14.02 6.76 5.06
CA CYS A 368 -13.43 8.08 5.29
C CYS A 368 -14.47 9.21 5.20
N ARG A 369 -15.38 9.18 4.22
CA ARG A 369 -16.49 10.14 4.12
C ARG A 369 -17.37 10.11 5.37
N ALA A 370 -17.66 8.92 5.89
CA ALA A 370 -18.41 8.78 7.13
C ALA A 370 -17.65 9.34 8.34
N PHE A 371 -16.35 9.03 8.50
CA PHE A 371 -15.54 9.63 9.57
C PHE A 371 -15.55 11.16 9.52
N LYS A 372 -15.45 11.76 8.32
CA LYS A 372 -15.53 13.22 8.15
C LYS A 372 -16.91 13.75 8.53
N LYS A 373 -17.99 13.12 8.04
CA LYS A 373 -19.39 13.48 8.33
C LYS A 373 -19.69 13.46 9.82
N TYR A 374 -19.23 12.42 10.51
CA TYR A 374 -19.48 12.21 11.94
C TYR A 374 -18.39 12.80 12.84
N SER A 375 -17.38 13.47 12.28
CA SER A 375 -16.39 14.19 13.08
C SER A 375 -17.09 15.21 13.98
N PHE A 376 -16.87 15.09 15.28
CA PHE A 376 -17.55 15.87 16.30
C PHE A 376 -16.66 16.90 16.99
N ARG A 377 -15.39 17.01 16.57
CA ARG A 377 -14.41 17.96 17.11
C ARG A 377 -14.93 19.40 17.15
N HIS A 378 -15.67 19.82 16.13
CA HIS A 378 -16.23 21.19 16.05
C HIS A 378 -17.49 21.41 16.90
N LYS A 379 -18.06 20.35 17.50
CA LYS A 379 -19.30 20.39 18.28
C LYS A 379 -19.06 20.53 19.79
N LEU A 380 -17.80 20.47 20.22
CA LEU A 380 -17.35 20.53 21.61
C LEU A 380 -17.58 21.93 22.20
N LYS A 381 -18.35 22.04 23.30
CA LYS A 381 -18.76 23.31 23.93
C LYS A 381 -18.83 23.29 25.47
N GLY A 382 -18.71 22.13 26.13
CA GLY A 382 -18.87 21.94 27.58
C GLY A 382 -17.59 21.62 28.36
N PRO A 383 -17.63 21.57 29.71
CA PRO A 383 -16.44 21.36 30.55
C PRO A 383 -15.76 19.99 30.37
N MET A 384 -16.53 18.91 30.16
CA MET A 384 -15.95 17.60 29.79
C MET A 384 -15.43 17.57 28.35
N ASP A 385 -15.94 18.46 27.50
CA ASP A 385 -15.48 18.55 26.13
C ASP A 385 -14.05 19.08 26.07
N CYS A 386 -13.56 19.78 27.10
CA CYS A 386 -12.15 20.19 27.19
C CYS A 386 -11.20 18.98 27.17
N GLN A 387 -11.52 17.89 27.89
CA GLN A 387 -10.66 16.69 27.91
C GLN A 387 -10.71 15.95 26.57
N ILE A 388 -11.89 15.89 25.95
CA ILE A 388 -12.09 15.33 24.61
C ILE A 388 -11.31 16.16 23.57
N GLU A 389 -11.38 17.49 23.66
CA GLU A 389 -10.67 18.43 22.81
C GLU A 389 -9.15 18.27 22.96
N ASP A 390 -8.66 18.05 24.18
CA ASP A 390 -7.24 17.80 24.45
C ASP A 390 -6.74 16.51 23.78
N GLU A 391 -7.54 15.44 23.77
CA GLU A 391 -7.19 14.23 23.01
C GLU A 391 -7.15 14.47 21.50
N PHE A 392 -8.10 15.24 20.95
CA PHE A 392 -8.03 15.68 19.55
C PHE A 392 -6.76 16.50 19.26
N LYS A 393 -6.40 17.44 20.15
CA LYS A 393 -5.16 18.23 20.02
C LYS A 393 -3.92 17.34 20.04
N LYS A 394 -3.87 16.33 20.92
CA LYS A 394 -2.76 15.36 20.95
C LYS A 394 -2.63 14.60 19.64
N MET A 395 -3.73 14.07 19.11
CA MET A 395 -3.74 13.36 17.82
C MET A 395 -3.27 14.27 16.66
N VAL A 396 -3.79 15.50 16.60
CA VAL A 396 -3.35 16.50 15.61
C VAL A 396 -1.85 16.76 15.73
N ASN A 397 -1.33 16.93 16.95
CA ASN A 397 0.10 17.14 17.18
C ASN A 397 0.96 15.94 16.77
N HIS A 398 0.50 14.72 17.02
CA HIS A 398 1.14 13.50 16.52
C HIS A 398 1.19 13.48 14.98
N MET A 399 0.09 13.82 14.31
CA MET A 399 0.03 13.89 12.84
C MET A 399 0.91 14.99 12.25
N LYS A 400 1.00 16.16 12.91
CA LYS A 400 1.95 17.22 12.54
C LYS A 400 3.39 16.74 12.62
N LEU A 401 3.76 16.13 13.74
CA LEU A 401 5.11 15.59 13.93
C LEU A 401 5.43 14.53 12.89
N PHE A 402 4.47 13.64 12.60
CA PHE A 402 4.54 12.67 11.50
C PHE A 402 4.84 13.30 10.15
N ARG A 403 4.05 14.27 9.73
CA ARG A 403 4.21 14.93 8.42
C ARG A 403 5.56 15.63 8.30
N THR A 404 5.97 16.35 9.35
CA THR A 404 7.27 17.01 9.41
C THR A 404 8.42 16.01 9.32
N ALA A 405 8.39 14.95 10.13
CA ALA A 405 9.44 13.94 10.13
C ALA A 405 9.47 13.13 8.83
N HIS A 406 8.30 12.77 8.28
CA HIS A 406 8.20 12.03 7.02
C HIS A 406 8.80 12.83 5.87
N ARG A 407 8.47 14.12 5.75
CA ARG A 407 9.07 15.05 4.77
C ARG A 407 10.60 15.05 4.89
N THR A 408 11.15 15.25 6.08
CA THR A 408 12.61 15.28 6.27
C THR A 408 13.27 13.93 5.97
N ARG A 409 12.59 12.81 6.24
CA ARG A 409 13.14 11.47 6.05
C ARG A 409 13.08 10.97 4.61
N VAL A 410 12.10 11.39 3.81
CA VAL A 410 11.92 10.88 2.44
C VAL A 410 12.85 11.56 1.44
N MET A 411 13.17 12.84 1.62
CA MET A 411 14.01 13.60 0.66
C MET A 411 15.38 12.95 0.41
N PRO A 412 16.12 12.49 1.43
CA PRO A 412 17.40 11.80 1.21
C PRO A 412 17.31 10.49 0.40
N TYR A 413 16.13 9.85 0.33
CA TYR A 413 15.91 8.69 -0.53
C TYR A 413 15.65 9.10 -1.98
N LEU A 414 14.93 10.20 -2.19
CA LEU A 414 14.58 10.73 -3.51
C LEU A 414 15.75 11.43 -4.20
N GLU A 415 16.71 11.94 -3.43
CA GLU A 415 17.93 12.60 -3.92
C GLU A 415 19.05 11.62 -4.30
N GLN A 416 18.87 10.31 -4.10
CA GLN A 416 19.88 9.33 -4.48
C GLN A 416 20.09 9.32 -6.00
N PRO A 417 21.32 9.11 -6.48
CA PRO A 417 21.56 8.99 -7.91
C PRO A 417 20.90 7.72 -8.47
N ALA A 418 20.21 7.85 -9.58
CA ALA A 418 19.64 6.75 -10.37
C ALA A 418 19.83 7.07 -11.87
N PRO A 419 21.07 7.04 -12.39
CA PRO A 419 21.41 7.50 -13.73
C PRO A 419 20.72 6.71 -14.85
N GLU A 420 20.25 5.50 -14.56
CA GLU A 420 19.54 4.65 -15.51
C GLU A 420 18.14 5.17 -15.88
N ARG A 421 17.61 6.16 -15.15
CA ARG A 421 16.23 6.63 -15.29
C ARG A 421 16.07 8.14 -15.17
N LEU A 422 14.98 8.64 -15.73
CA LEU A 422 14.47 9.99 -15.48
C LEU A 422 13.98 10.11 -14.03
N LEU A 423 14.08 11.31 -13.49
CA LEU A 423 13.59 11.60 -12.15
C LEU A 423 12.07 11.39 -12.09
N MET A 424 11.65 10.53 -11.17
CA MET A 424 10.26 10.09 -11.01
C MET A 424 10.05 9.69 -9.55
N THR A 425 8.84 9.90 -9.03
CA THR A 425 8.39 9.23 -7.81
C THR A 425 7.30 8.20 -8.15
N ALA A 426 6.89 7.38 -7.17
CA ALA A 426 5.88 6.37 -7.44
C ALA A 426 4.52 7.03 -7.67
N GLY A 427 4.13 7.92 -6.75
CA GLY A 427 2.83 8.61 -6.76
C GLY A 427 2.77 9.89 -7.60
N LYS A 428 3.90 10.34 -8.15
CA LYS A 428 4.00 11.39 -9.16
C LYS A 428 5.02 10.91 -10.16
N SER A 429 4.57 10.70 -11.40
CA SER A 429 5.32 10.19 -12.56
C SER A 429 6.64 10.96 -12.86
N VAL A 430 7.13 10.99 -14.11
CA VAL A 430 8.33 11.79 -14.44
C VAL A 430 8.14 13.25 -13.98
N LEU A 431 9.07 13.73 -13.15
CA LEU A 431 9.09 15.09 -12.63
C LEU A 431 9.90 15.98 -13.58
N GLU A 432 9.36 17.17 -13.84
CA GLU A 432 10.02 18.16 -14.69
C GLU A 432 10.91 19.08 -13.86
N GLY A 433 12.11 19.39 -14.37
CA GLY A 433 13.01 20.36 -13.76
C GLY A 433 14.47 20.14 -14.19
N PRO A 434 15.32 21.19 -14.14
CA PRO A 434 16.71 21.11 -14.57
C PRO A 434 17.59 20.21 -13.69
N ASN A 435 17.17 19.91 -12.44
CA ASN A 435 17.89 19.05 -11.52
C ASN A 435 16.95 18.43 -10.47
N ALA A 436 17.42 17.40 -9.75
CA ALA A 436 16.66 16.69 -8.73
C ALA A 436 16.03 17.61 -7.68
N LYS A 437 16.79 18.60 -7.18
CA LYS A 437 16.31 19.54 -6.16
C LYS A 437 15.14 20.39 -6.65
N SER A 438 15.23 20.93 -7.87
CA SER A 438 14.17 21.73 -8.48
C SER A 438 12.91 20.92 -8.77
N ALA A 439 13.06 19.72 -9.30
CA ALA A 439 11.95 18.85 -9.64
C ALA A 439 11.25 18.27 -8.39
N LEU A 440 12.01 17.99 -7.33
CA LEU A 440 11.47 17.57 -6.02
C LEU A 440 10.82 18.72 -5.24
N LYS A 441 11.07 19.98 -5.60
CA LYS A 441 10.48 21.13 -4.92
C LYS A 441 8.96 21.12 -4.97
N VAL A 442 8.36 20.67 -6.07
CA VAL A 442 6.90 20.56 -6.19
C VAL A 442 6.33 19.61 -5.14
N LEU A 443 6.98 18.45 -4.95
CA LEU A 443 6.60 17.49 -3.91
C LEU A 443 6.81 18.07 -2.50
N ASP A 444 7.92 18.77 -2.30
CA ASP A 444 8.23 19.43 -1.03
C ASP A 444 7.18 20.48 -0.65
N ASP A 445 6.79 21.34 -1.61
CA ASP A 445 5.78 22.37 -1.44
C ASP A 445 4.39 21.76 -1.16
N MET A 446 4.06 20.61 -1.79
CA MET A 446 2.85 19.84 -1.47
C MET A 446 2.87 19.34 -0.01
N LEU A 447 4.00 18.81 0.47
CA LEU A 447 4.15 18.33 1.85
C LEU A 447 4.07 19.49 2.87
N VAL A 448 4.66 20.65 2.54
CA VAL A 448 4.57 21.86 3.36
C VAL A 448 3.13 22.36 3.44
N THR A 449 2.42 22.39 2.30
CA THR A 449 1.01 22.76 2.26
C THR A 449 0.17 21.84 3.15
N ARG A 450 0.41 20.53 3.09
CA ARG A 450 -0.28 19.57 3.94
C ARG A 450 0.02 19.77 5.42
N LEU A 451 1.27 20.06 5.77
CA LEU A 451 1.65 20.37 7.15
C LEU A 451 0.88 21.58 7.67
N LYS A 452 0.75 22.64 6.86
CA LYS A 452 -0.06 23.83 7.21
C LYS A 452 -1.54 23.50 7.38
N GLN A 453 -2.12 22.64 6.55
CA GLN A 453 -3.53 22.21 6.68
C GLN A 453 -3.79 21.33 7.91
N THR A 454 -2.73 20.79 8.53
CA THR A 454 -2.86 20.03 9.79
C THR A 454 -2.93 20.98 11.00
N ALA A 455 -2.61 22.27 10.81
CA ALA A 455 -2.46 23.28 11.87
C ALA A 455 -3.71 23.46 12.72
#